data_AF-A0A7W0Z4E6-F1
#
_entry.id   AF-A0A7W0Z4E6-F1
#
_cell.length_a   1.000
_cell.length_b   1.000
_cell.length_c   1.000
_cell.angle_alpha   90.00
_cell.angle_beta   90.00
_cell.angle_gamma   90.00
#
_symmetry.space_group_name_H-M   'P 1'
#
loop_
_entity.id
_entity.type
_entity.pdbx_description
1 polymer ?
#
loop_
_entity_poly.entity_id
_entity_poly.type
_entity_poly.pdbx_seq_one_letter_code
_entity_poly.pdbx_strand_id
1 'polypeptide(L)'
;MAELTRRLQVLLDEPRWTRLERQARRRGTSVATLVREAIDLAFPSVESTAAEAATRFLARPPLDLGDWTEAKAEIEESLTRGLS
;
A
#
# COMPACT_ATOMS: atom_id res chain seq x y z
N MET A 1 9.71 -16.89 -0.21
CA MET A 1 9.30 -16.25 -1.47
C MET A 1 8.53 -17.28 -2.28
N ALA A 2 7.32 -16.97 -2.75
CA ALA A 2 6.54 -17.89 -3.57
C ALA A 2 7.14 -18.00 -4.98
N GLU A 3 7.16 -19.22 -5.53
CA GLU A 3 7.66 -19.50 -6.88
C GLU A 3 6.66 -18.99 -7.94
N LEU A 4 7.16 -18.34 -8.99
CA LEU A 4 6.33 -17.82 -10.08
C LEU A 4 6.14 -18.91 -11.15
N THR A 5 4.96 -19.52 -11.20
CA THR A 5 4.71 -20.69 -12.05
C THR A 5 3.92 -20.41 -13.34
N ARG A 6 3.39 -19.18 -13.50
CA ARG A 6 2.54 -18.79 -14.64
C ARG A 6 2.97 -17.44 -15.23
N ARG A 7 2.81 -17.27 -16.55
CA ARG A 7 3.07 -16.01 -17.27
C ARG A 7 1.77 -15.39 -17.76
N LEU A 8 1.58 -14.11 -17.46
CA LEU A 8 0.48 -13.28 -17.95
C LEU A 8 1.01 -12.30 -19.01
N GLN A 9 0.29 -12.12 -20.11
CA GLN A 9 0.53 -11.08 -21.11
C GLN A 9 -0.69 -10.15 -21.17
N VAL A 10 -0.46 -8.85 -20.98
CA VAL A 10 -1.51 -7.81 -21.04
C VAL A 10 -1.01 -6.71 -21.96
N LEU A 11 -1.80 -6.34 -22.96
CA LEU A 11 -1.54 -5.18 -23.80
C LEU A 11 -2.05 -3.93 -23.09
N LEU A 12 -1.19 -2.92 -23.01
CA LEU A 12 -1.49 -1.62 -22.42
C LEU A 12 -1.33 -0.54 -23.49
N ASP A 13 -2.13 0.50 -23.39
CA ASP A 13 -1.88 1.71 -24.17
C ASP A 13 -0.69 2.50 -23.59
N GLU A 14 -0.14 3.38 -24.44
CA GLU A 14 1.05 4.17 -24.11
C GLU A 14 0.93 4.95 -22.79
N PRO A 15 -0.20 5.62 -22.47
CA PRO A 15 -0.32 6.34 -21.20
C PRO A 15 -0.23 5.43 -19.97
N ARG A 16 -0.83 4.23 -20.02
CA ARG A 16 -0.75 3.27 -18.91
C ARG A 16 0.65 2.70 -18.78
N TRP A 17 1.31 2.39 -19.90
CA TRP A 17 2.68 1.90 -19.93
C TRP A 17 3.66 2.91 -19.31
N THR A 18 3.63 4.16 -19.80
CA THR A 18 4.46 5.26 -19.30
C THR A 18 4.26 5.49 -17.79
N ARG A 19 3.02 5.38 -17.30
CA ARG A 19 2.73 5.51 -15.85
C ARG A 19 3.39 4.41 -15.02
N LEU A 20 3.34 3.16 -15.50
CA LEU A 20 3.96 2.02 -14.81
C LEU A 20 5.48 2.13 -14.80
N GLU A 21 6.10 2.46 -15.94
CA GLU A 21 7.56 2.63 -16.02
C GLU A 21 8.06 3.73 -15.09
N ARG A 22 7.40 4.89 -15.07
CA ARG A 22 7.75 5.99 -14.18
C ARG A 22 7.68 5.57 -12.71
N GLN A 23 6.62 4.85 -12.33
CA GLN A 23 6.46 4.40 -10.94
C GLN A 23 7.49 3.32 -10.57
N ALA A 24 7.79 2.40 -11.48
CA ALA A 24 8.76 1.34 -11.28
C ALA A 24 10.16 1.94 -11.05
N ARG A 25 10.55 2.90 -11.90
CA ARG A 25 11.80 3.65 -11.77
C ARG A 25 11.88 4.43 -10.46
N ARG A 26 10.80 5.14 -10.08
CA ARG A 26 10.75 5.88 -8.81
C ARG A 26 10.92 4.99 -7.58
N ARG A 27 10.43 3.74 -7.63
CA ARG A 27 10.53 2.78 -6.52
C ARG A 27 11.74 1.84 -6.61
N GLY A 28 12.56 1.95 -7.64
CA GLY A 28 13.68 1.02 -7.87
C GLY A 28 13.24 -0.43 -8.03
N THR A 29 12.05 -0.67 -8.59
CA THR A 29 11.45 -1.99 -8.75
C THR A 29 11.05 -2.26 -10.20
N SER A 30 10.55 -3.45 -10.50
CA SER A 30 10.08 -3.82 -11.84
C SER A 30 8.60 -3.50 -12.04
N VAL A 31 8.19 -3.29 -13.29
CA VAL A 31 6.76 -3.20 -13.66
C VAL A 31 6.01 -4.46 -13.21
N ALA A 32 6.61 -5.64 -13.33
CA ALA A 32 6.02 -6.89 -12.88
C ALA A 32 5.80 -6.94 -11.36
N THR A 33 6.65 -6.29 -10.56
CA THR A 33 6.43 -6.14 -9.12
C THR A 33 5.21 -5.26 -8.85
N LEU A 34 5.11 -4.11 -9.52
CA LEU A 34 3.94 -3.23 -9.36
C LEU A 34 2.63 -3.89 -9.76
N VAL A 35 2.63 -4.66 -10.84
CA VAL A 35 1.44 -5.40 -11.30
C VAL A 35 1.02 -6.43 -10.25
N ARG A 36 1.96 -7.17 -9.66
CA ARG A 36 1.66 -8.12 -8.58
C ARG A 36 1.12 -7.42 -7.33
N GLU A 37 1.74 -6.33 -6.90
CA GLU A 37 1.23 -5.51 -5.78
C GLU A 37 -0.19 -5.00 -6.05
N ALA A 38 -0.47 -4.55 -7.27
CA ALA A 38 -1.79 -4.07 -7.66
C ALA A 38 -2.83 -5.22 -7.67
N ILE A 39 -2.43 -6.42 -8.08
CA ILE A 39 -3.27 -7.62 -8.00
C ILE A 39 -3.57 -7.95 -6.54
N ASP A 40 -2.57 -8.00 -5.67
CA ASP A 40 -2.77 -8.29 -4.24
C ASP A 40 -3.66 -7.25 -3.55
N LEU A 41 -3.55 -5.98 -3.96
CA LEU A 41 -4.40 -4.90 -3.45
C LEU A 41 -5.85 -5.00 -3.95
N ALA A 42 -6.04 -5.34 -5.22
CA ALA A 42 -7.37 -5.46 -5.83
C ALA A 42 -8.08 -6.78 -5.46
N PHE A 43 -7.29 -7.83 -5.23
CA PHE A 43 -7.73 -9.20 -4.96
C PHE A 43 -6.93 -9.78 -3.79
N PRO A 44 -7.18 -9.32 -2.54
CA PRO A 44 -6.46 -9.81 -1.37
C PRO A 44 -6.60 -11.33 -1.23
N SER A 45 -5.46 -12.01 -1.04
CA SER A 45 -5.32 -13.48 -1.04
C SER A 45 -5.96 -14.18 0.14
N VAL A 46 -6.31 -13.42 1.17
CA VAL A 46 -7.09 -13.89 2.30
C VAL A 46 -8.37 -13.08 2.24
N GLU A 47 -9.50 -13.75 2.39
CA GLU A 47 -10.58 -13.20 3.20
C GLU A 47 -9.97 -12.82 4.56
N SER A 48 -9.21 -11.73 4.64
CA SER A 48 -9.00 -11.05 5.90
C SER A 48 -10.38 -10.51 6.23
N THR A 49 -11.20 -11.40 6.78
CA THR A 49 -12.48 -11.03 7.32
C THR A 49 -12.25 -9.84 8.25
N ALA A 50 -13.26 -9.00 8.42
CA ALA A 50 -13.17 -7.91 9.38
C ALA A 50 -12.64 -8.40 10.75
N ALA A 51 -12.88 -9.68 11.10
CA ALA A 51 -12.37 -10.34 12.30
C ALA A 51 -10.83 -10.51 12.33
N GLU A 52 -10.18 -10.92 11.24
CA GLU A 52 -8.70 -11.05 11.23
C GLU A 52 -8.01 -9.69 11.26
N ALA A 53 -8.54 -8.71 10.52
CA ALA A 53 -8.05 -7.34 10.55
C ALA A 53 -8.22 -6.73 11.96
N ALA A 54 -9.38 -6.93 12.58
CA ALA A 54 -9.64 -6.52 13.95
C ALA A 54 -8.70 -7.22 14.94
N THR A 55 -8.46 -8.53 14.79
CA THR A 55 -7.54 -9.28 15.67
C THR A 55 -6.13 -8.71 15.60
N ARG A 56 -5.62 -8.44 14.39
CA ARG A 56 -4.28 -7.82 14.22
C ARG A 56 -4.23 -6.41 14.78
N PHE A 57 -5.29 -5.62 14.63
CA PHE A 57 -5.37 -4.27 15.19
C PHE A 57 -5.36 -4.30 16.72
N LEU A 58 -6.20 -5.15 17.32
CA LEU A 58 -6.33 -5.30 18.77
C LEU A 58 -5.09 -5.93 19.43
N ALA A 59 -4.31 -6.73 18.70
CA ALA A 59 -3.05 -7.29 19.18
C ALA A 59 -1.90 -6.27 19.29
N ARG A 60 -2.07 -5.03 18.80
CA ARG A 60 -1.05 -3.99 18.90
C ARG A 60 -1.01 -3.43 20.33
N PRO A 61 0.17 -3.07 20.85
CA PRO A 61 0.26 -2.33 22.10
C PRO A 61 -0.57 -1.03 22.02
N PRO A 62 -1.19 -0.60 23.15
CA PRO A 62 -1.87 0.69 23.20
C PRO A 62 -0.92 1.80 22.74
N LEU A 63 -1.40 2.67 21.86
CA LEU A 63 -0.69 3.90 21.54
C LEU A 63 -0.84 4.85 22.72
N ASP A 64 0.29 5.22 23.33
CA ASP A 64 0.35 6.38 24.20
C ASP A 64 0.46 7.62 23.32
N LEU A 65 -0.61 8.40 23.29
CA LEU A 65 -0.68 9.65 22.53
C LEU A 65 -0.40 10.87 23.41
N GLY A 66 -0.14 10.69 24.71
CA GLY A 66 -0.02 11.81 25.64
C GLY A 66 -1.29 12.67 25.69
N ASP A 67 -1.14 13.99 25.69
CA ASP A 67 -2.26 14.93 25.68
C ASP A 67 -2.93 14.99 24.30
N TRP A 68 -4.26 14.94 24.28
CA TRP A 68 -5.03 14.96 23.04
C TRP A 68 -4.82 16.25 22.23
N THR A 69 -4.62 17.40 22.89
CA THR A 69 -4.42 18.68 22.22
C THR A 69 -3.11 18.66 21.43
N GLU A 70 -2.05 18.12 22.03
CA GLU A 70 -0.73 18.00 21.40
C GLU A 70 -0.75 16.99 20.26
N ALA A 71 -1.28 15.79 20.51
CA ALA A 71 -1.40 14.74 19.49
C ALA A 71 -2.20 15.19 18.27
N LYS A 72 -3.30 15.94 18.50
CA LYS A 72 -4.11 16.50 17.42
C LYS A 72 -3.33 17.52 16.60
N ALA A 73 -2.60 18.44 17.27
CA ALA A 73 -1.81 19.45 16.59
C ALA A 73 -0.71 18.83 15.71
N GLU A 74 -0.03 17.79 16.18
CA GLU A 74 0.97 17.06 15.39
C GLU A 74 0.37 16.40 14.13
N ILE A 75 -0.81 15.80 14.26
CA ILE A 75 -1.52 15.19 13.12
C ILE A 75 -1.89 16.28 12.10
N GLU A 76 -2.49 17.38 12.53
CA GLU A 76 -2.87 18.50 11.66
C GLU A 76 -1.66 19.11 10.94
N GLU A 77 -0.52 19.23 11.63
CA GLU A 77 0.73 19.70 11.04
C GLU A 77 1.27 18.72 9.98
N SER A 78 1.22 17.41 10.26
CA SER A 78 1.66 16.36 9.33
C SER A 78 0.83 16.33 8.03
N LEU A 79 -0.49 16.53 8.16
CA LEU A 79 -1.42 16.59 7.02
C LEU A 79 -1.14 17.82 6.16
N THR A 80 -0.78 18.95 6.78
CA THR A 80 -0.42 20.18 6.07
C THR A 80 0.91 20.03 5.33
N ARG A 81 1.91 19.38 5.93
CA ARG A 81 3.22 19.09 5.30
C ARG A 81 3.13 18.09 4.15
N GLY A 82 2.21 17.13 4.18
CA GLY A 82 2.03 16.14 3.12
C GLY A 82 1.30 16.65 1.86
N LEU A 83 0.74 17.86 1.90
CA LEU A 83 -0.01 18.49 0.81
C LEU A 83 0.78 19.59 0.07
N SER A 84 2.02 19.89 0.49
CA SER A 84 2.97 20.78 -0.19
C SER A 84 3.98 19.98 -1.02
#